data_AF-A0A9X6ZCF0-F1
#
_entry.id   AF-A0A9X6ZCF0-F1
#
_cell.length_a   1.000
_cell.length_b   1.000
_cell.length_c   1.000
_cell.angle_alpha   90.00
_cell.angle_beta   90.00
_cell.angle_gamma   90.00
#
_symmetry.space_group_name_H-M   'P 1'
#
loop_
_entity.id
_entity.type
_entity.pdbx_description
1 polymer ?
#
loop_
_entity_poly.entity_id
_entity_poly.type
_entity_poly.pdbx_seq_one_letter_code
_entity_poly.pdbx_strand_id
1 'polypeptide(L)'
;MEFVNSGEVVEINDLKKMSLKQYQNYIKNQLQTLYRQNEIQVEWDAMKGARDFNIYSPRIDVAVGPFALYQGYETEYDEMLSSSKVFIEKLIEFNRDNLTGHDYFVEPHIYEEIMYQNRNARCFMAIEIENQVSRKHLMGGAINASALARVGIVIPWTDDKLNAFVRLVRYLHYLKLADKNTFNTTNLLIVTKEQFLEALNIVNLS
;
A
#
# COMPACT_ATOMS: atom_id res chain seq x y z
N MET A 1 16.01 -9.67 21.33
CA MET A 1 15.12 -9.07 20.31
C MET A 1 15.08 -7.59 20.67
N GLU A 2 15.92 -6.79 20.03
CA GLU A 2 15.99 -5.35 20.32
C GLU A 2 14.77 -4.68 19.70
N PHE A 3 13.92 -4.13 20.56
CA PHE A 3 12.81 -3.30 20.15
C PHE A 3 13.39 -1.96 19.72
N VAL A 4 13.40 -1.68 18.41
CA VAL A 4 13.68 -0.33 17.91
C VAL A 4 12.59 0.58 18.45
N ASN A 5 13.01 1.57 19.23
CA ASN A 5 12.14 2.50 19.93
C ASN A 5 11.33 3.30 18.91
N SER A 6 10.01 3.43 19.12
CA SER A 6 9.05 3.93 18.11
C SER A 6 9.18 5.42 17.76
N GLY A 7 10.17 6.13 18.31
CA GLY A 7 10.43 7.55 18.08
C GLY A 7 11.84 7.90 17.60
N GLU A 8 12.71 6.92 17.33
CA GLU A 8 14.03 7.22 16.73
C GLU A 8 13.90 7.36 15.22
N VAL A 9 14.47 8.45 14.69
CA VAL A 9 14.62 8.68 13.25
C VAL A 9 15.54 7.60 12.72
N VAL A 10 14.99 6.67 11.93
CA VAL A 10 15.80 5.62 11.30
C VAL A 10 16.56 6.24 10.13
N GLU A 11 17.90 6.14 10.17
CA GLU A 11 18.72 6.62 9.06
C GLU A 11 18.56 5.72 7.81
N ILE A 12 18.73 6.31 6.62
CA ILE A 12 18.64 5.60 5.33
C ILE A 12 19.59 4.39 5.27
N ASN A 13 20.76 4.49 5.91
CA ASN A 13 21.73 3.40 5.96
C ASN A 13 21.23 2.20 6.78
N ASP A 14 20.36 2.42 7.75
CA ASP A 14 19.75 1.36 8.55
C ASP A 14 18.59 0.70 7.80
N LEU A 15 17.81 1.46 7.02
CA LEU A 15 16.78 0.92 6.14
C LEU A 15 17.33 -0.06 5.11
N LYS A 16 18.53 0.22 4.58
CA LYS A 16 19.22 -0.68 3.63
C LYS A 16 19.67 -2.00 4.26
N LYS A 17 19.91 -2.01 5.58
CA LYS A 17 20.35 -3.20 6.33
C LYS A 17 19.20 -4.01 6.92
N MET A 18 18.01 -3.42 7.05
CA MET A 18 16.84 -4.13 7.56
C MET A 18 16.46 -5.29 6.65
N SER A 19 16.17 -6.44 7.26
CA SER A 19 15.46 -7.52 6.57
C SER A 19 14.00 -7.12 6.31
N LEU A 20 13.36 -7.81 5.35
CA LEU A 20 11.95 -7.62 5.04
C LEU A 20 11.05 -7.71 6.29
N LYS A 21 11.28 -8.73 7.13
CA LYS A 21 10.50 -8.94 8.35
C LYS A 21 10.69 -7.83 9.39
N GLN A 22 11.92 -7.31 9.50
CA GLN A 22 12.20 -6.16 10.37
C GLN A 22 11.46 -4.93 9.87
N TYR A 23 11.49 -4.67 8.56
CA TYR A 23 10.80 -3.53 7.97
C TYR A 23 9.27 -3.64 8.12
N GLN A 24 8.67 -4.82 7.90
CA GLN A 24 7.25 -5.08 8.16
C GLN A 24 6.84 -4.72 9.59
N ASN A 25 7.60 -5.21 10.58
CA ASN A 25 7.34 -4.92 11.98
C ASN A 25 7.56 -3.44 12.33
N TYR A 26 8.57 -2.81 11.71
CA TYR A 26 8.85 -1.40 11.91
C TYR A 26 7.70 -0.52 11.41
N ILE A 27 7.25 -0.71 10.16
CA ILE A 27 6.13 0.07 9.62
C ILE A 27 4.81 -0.24 10.35
N LYS A 28 4.60 -1.48 10.79
CA LYS A 28 3.47 -1.83 11.68
C LYS A 28 3.44 -0.94 12.91
N ASN A 29 4.58 -0.80 13.60
CA ASN A 29 4.68 0.01 14.81
C ASN A 29 4.46 1.50 14.53
N GLN A 30 4.99 2.02 13.42
CA GLN A 30 4.76 3.41 13.01
C GLN A 30 3.29 3.67 12.67
N LEU A 31 2.66 2.77 11.91
CA LEU A 31 1.24 2.83 11.60
C LEU A 31 0.37 2.71 12.85
N GLN A 32 0.79 1.93 13.86
CA GLN A 32 0.06 1.82 15.13
C GLN A 32 0.05 3.16 15.89
N THR A 33 1.09 3.98 15.76
CA THR A 33 1.13 5.34 16.32
C THR A 33 0.12 6.27 15.65
N LEU A 34 -0.02 6.15 14.32
CA LEU A 34 -0.96 6.93 13.50
C LEU A 34 -2.41 6.48 13.72
N TYR A 35 -2.65 5.17 13.70
CA TYR A 35 -3.97 4.54 13.81
C TYR A 35 -4.17 3.88 15.18
N ARG A 36 -4.07 4.67 16.26
CA ARG A 36 -4.02 4.17 17.66
C ARG A 36 -5.18 3.26 18.06
N GLN A 37 -6.36 3.48 17.48
CA GLN A 37 -7.58 2.74 17.82
C GLN A 37 -7.85 1.59 16.84
N ASN A 38 -7.04 1.44 15.80
CA ASN A 38 -7.23 0.43 14.76
C ASN A 38 -6.20 -0.68 14.90
N GLU A 39 -6.62 -1.87 14.50
CA GLU A 39 -5.76 -3.04 14.48
C GLU A 39 -4.81 -2.98 13.27
N ILE A 40 -3.51 -3.16 13.50
CA ILE A 40 -2.51 -3.33 12.44
C ILE A 40 -1.97 -4.76 12.48
N GLN A 41 -2.06 -5.48 11.36
CA GLN A 41 -1.57 -6.85 11.24
C GLN A 41 -0.43 -6.96 10.23
N VAL A 42 0.55 -7.83 10.53
CA VAL A 42 1.58 -8.26 9.58
C VAL A 42 1.20 -9.63 9.03
N GLU A 43 1.45 -9.86 7.75
CA GLU A 43 1.13 -11.09 7.04
C GLU A 43 -0.34 -11.50 7.21
N TRP A 44 -1.26 -10.54 7.06
CA TRP A 44 -2.70 -10.67 7.29
C TRP A 44 -3.36 -11.59 6.26
N ASP A 45 -4.14 -12.57 6.74
CA ASP A 45 -4.92 -13.47 5.92
C ASP A 45 -6.29 -12.85 5.60
N ALA A 46 -6.37 -12.17 4.44
CA ALA A 46 -7.49 -11.32 4.08
C ALA A 46 -8.80 -12.08 3.80
N MET A 47 -8.71 -13.37 3.51
CA MET A 47 -9.87 -14.23 3.26
C MET A 47 -9.80 -15.50 4.11
N LYS A 48 -9.64 -15.32 5.43
CA LYS A 48 -9.69 -16.43 6.40
C LYS A 48 -10.94 -17.30 6.18
N GLY A 49 -10.74 -18.59 5.93
CA GLY A 49 -11.80 -19.56 5.63
C GLY A 49 -12.15 -19.71 4.13
N ALA A 50 -11.66 -18.85 3.24
CA ALA A 50 -11.89 -18.98 1.80
C ALA A 50 -11.18 -20.20 1.18
N ARG A 51 -10.08 -20.65 1.81
CA ARG A 51 -9.38 -21.88 1.40
C ARG A 51 -10.25 -23.12 1.55
N ASP A 52 -11.19 -23.14 2.49
CA ASP A 52 -12.14 -24.23 2.67
C ASP A 52 -13.10 -24.36 1.47
N PHE A 53 -13.24 -23.27 0.70
CA PHE A 53 -13.99 -23.22 -0.55
C PHE A 53 -13.07 -23.30 -1.80
N ASN A 54 -11.79 -23.65 -1.62
CA ASN A 54 -10.78 -23.69 -2.69
C ASN A 54 -10.61 -22.33 -3.41
N ILE A 55 -10.78 -21.22 -2.67
CA ILE A 55 -10.56 -19.86 -3.16
C ILE A 55 -9.16 -19.40 -2.74
N TYR A 56 -8.47 -18.70 -3.64
CA TYR A 56 -7.19 -18.06 -3.33
C TYR A 56 -7.37 -17.02 -2.22
N SER A 57 -6.64 -17.17 -1.11
CA SER A 57 -6.58 -16.18 -0.03
C SER A 57 -5.22 -15.47 -0.05
N PRO A 58 -5.16 -14.19 -0.46
CA PRO A 58 -3.93 -13.41 -0.43
C PRO A 58 -3.49 -13.14 1.01
N ARG A 59 -2.16 -13.10 1.20
CA ARG A 59 -1.54 -12.78 2.48
C ARG A 59 -0.82 -11.45 2.34
N ILE A 60 -1.42 -10.40 2.89
CA ILE A 60 -0.92 -9.02 2.77
C ILE A 60 0.23 -8.81 3.76
N ASP A 61 1.35 -8.26 3.31
CA ASP A 61 2.53 -8.05 4.17
C ASP A 61 2.24 -7.19 5.40
N VAL A 62 1.56 -6.05 5.24
CA VAL A 62 1.06 -5.22 6.36
C VAL A 62 -0.33 -4.66 6.01
N ALA A 63 -1.29 -4.77 6.94
CA ALA A 63 -2.64 -4.29 6.73
C ALA A 63 -3.15 -3.47 7.94
N VAL A 64 -3.94 -2.44 7.64
CA VAL A 64 -4.58 -1.54 8.63
C VAL A 64 -6.08 -1.78 8.60
N GLY A 65 -6.65 -2.09 9.77
CA GLY A 65 -8.08 -2.33 9.95
C GLY A 65 -8.91 -1.04 10.06
N PRO A 66 -10.23 -1.14 10.32
CA PRO A 66 -10.95 -2.37 10.68
C PRO A 66 -10.97 -3.41 9.55
N PHE A 67 -11.02 -4.69 9.90
CA PHE A 67 -10.96 -5.81 8.94
C PHE A 67 -12.36 -6.35 8.62
N ALA A 68 -12.83 -6.12 7.40
CA ALA A 68 -14.15 -6.52 6.90
C ALA A 68 -14.20 -8.01 6.55
N LEU A 69 -14.29 -8.88 7.57
CA LEU A 69 -14.48 -10.32 7.39
C LEU A 69 -15.97 -10.69 7.20
N TYR A 70 -16.86 -10.05 7.96
CA TYR A 70 -18.30 -10.38 8.01
C TYR A 70 -19.22 -9.20 7.72
N GLN A 71 -18.73 -7.96 7.85
CA GLN A 71 -19.47 -6.72 7.59
C GLN A 71 -18.58 -5.73 6.86
N GLY A 72 -19.17 -4.75 6.19
CA GLY A 72 -18.46 -3.61 5.59
C GLY A 72 -18.19 -2.50 6.61
N TYR A 73 -17.17 -1.69 6.32
CA TYR A 73 -16.73 -0.55 7.15
C TYR A 73 -16.54 0.71 6.30
N GLU A 74 -17.42 0.92 5.32
CA GLU A 74 -17.30 1.99 4.32
C GLU A 74 -17.20 3.38 4.97
N THR A 75 -18.08 3.68 5.92
CA THR A 75 -18.10 4.97 6.63
C THR A 75 -16.83 5.16 7.47
N GLU A 76 -16.40 4.13 8.20
CA GLU A 76 -15.19 4.19 9.02
C GLU A 76 -13.94 4.38 8.15
N TYR A 77 -13.89 3.74 6.97
CA TYR A 77 -12.81 3.96 6.02
C TYR A 77 -12.81 5.39 5.47
N ASP A 78 -13.98 5.99 5.24
CA ASP A 78 -14.09 7.40 4.81
C ASP A 78 -13.60 8.37 5.89
N GLU A 79 -13.91 8.09 7.15
CA GLU A 79 -13.40 8.84 8.31
C GLU A 79 -11.88 8.68 8.48
N MET A 80 -11.36 7.46 8.33
CA MET A 80 -9.92 7.18 8.39
C MET A 80 -9.17 7.86 7.24
N LEU A 81 -9.73 7.89 6.03
CA LEU A 81 -9.14 8.55 4.87
C LEU A 81 -9.09 10.08 5.12
N SER A 82 -10.20 10.65 5.60
CA SER A 82 -10.32 12.07 5.93
C SER A 82 -9.36 12.51 7.04
N SER A 83 -9.26 11.74 8.11
CA SER A 83 -8.33 12.01 9.23
C SER A 83 -6.86 11.79 8.87
N SER A 84 -6.57 10.99 7.84
CA SER A 84 -5.22 10.72 7.33
C SER A 84 -4.86 11.57 6.12
N LYS A 85 -5.62 12.64 5.82
CA LYS A 85 -5.50 13.37 4.55
C LYS A 85 -4.06 13.79 4.23
N VAL A 86 -3.35 14.40 5.18
CA VAL A 86 -1.96 14.86 5.01
C VAL A 86 -1.02 13.70 4.63
N PHE A 87 -1.17 12.57 5.31
CA PHE A 87 -0.38 11.36 5.03
C PHE A 87 -0.66 10.82 3.62
N ILE A 88 -1.94 10.68 3.27
CA ILE A 88 -2.36 10.13 1.98
C ILE A 88 -1.95 11.06 0.83
N GLU A 89 -2.12 12.38 0.98
CA GLU A 89 -1.67 13.36 -0.01
C GLU A 89 -0.16 13.30 -0.24
N LYS A 90 0.63 13.09 0.82
CA LYS A 90 2.07 12.91 0.66
C LYS A 90 2.44 11.63 -0.09
N LEU A 91 1.74 10.52 0.18
CA LEU A 91 1.92 9.28 -0.59
C LEU A 91 1.53 9.45 -2.06
N ILE A 92 0.48 10.23 -2.34
CA ILE A 92 0.06 10.57 -3.71
C ILE A 92 1.15 11.38 -4.43
N GLU A 93 1.75 12.36 -3.75
CA GLU A 93 2.87 13.15 -4.27
C GLU A 93 4.05 12.24 -4.66
N PHE A 94 4.47 11.35 -3.77
CA PHE A 94 5.56 10.41 -4.06
C PHE A 94 5.22 9.43 -5.19
N ASN A 95 3.99 8.94 -5.23
CA ASN A 95 3.52 8.10 -6.33
C ASN A 95 3.57 8.85 -7.67
N ARG A 96 3.17 10.13 -7.68
CA ARG A 96 3.28 11.01 -8.86
C ARG A 96 4.73 11.13 -9.32
N ASP A 97 5.66 11.39 -8.42
CA ASP A 97 7.08 11.52 -8.77
C ASP A 97 7.62 10.22 -9.37
N ASN A 98 7.26 9.08 -8.77
CA ASN A 98 7.67 7.75 -9.22
C ASN A 98 7.10 7.39 -10.61
N LEU A 99 5.86 7.81 -10.91
CA LEU A 99 5.22 7.56 -12.20
C LEU A 99 5.76 8.50 -13.29
N THR A 100 5.90 9.79 -12.98
CA THR A 100 6.25 10.83 -13.96
C THR A 100 7.75 10.89 -14.29
N GLY A 101 8.61 10.29 -13.46
CA GLY A 101 10.03 10.11 -13.77
C GLY A 101 10.31 9.31 -15.07
N HIS A 102 9.27 8.67 -15.62
CA HIS A 102 9.33 7.89 -16.86
C HIS A 102 8.48 8.45 -17.99
N ASP A 103 8.18 9.75 -18.00
CA ASP A 103 7.20 10.48 -18.85
C ASP A 103 5.77 10.58 -18.28
N TYR A 104 4.92 11.40 -18.92
CA TYR A 104 3.53 11.65 -18.51
C TYR A 104 2.51 10.69 -19.16
N PHE A 105 2.90 9.47 -19.53
CA PHE A 105 1.99 8.50 -20.15
C PHE A 105 0.87 8.03 -19.22
N VAL A 106 1.10 8.06 -17.90
CA VAL A 106 0.07 7.80 -16.89
C VAL A 106 -0.09 9.05 -16.04
N GLU A 107 -1.30 9.58 -15.99
CA GLU A 107 -1.64 10.65 -15.07
C GLU A 107 -1.80 10.07 -13.66
N PRO A 108 -1.06 10.58 -12.66
CA PRO A 108 -1.19 10.14 -11.29
C PRO A 108 -2.49 10.67 -10.69
N HIS A 109 -3.16 9.80 -9.93
CA HIS A 109 -4.45 10.10 -9.32
C HIS A 109 -4.37 11.15 -8.23
N ILE A 110 -5.47 11.88 -8.05
CA ILE A 110 -5.64 12.84 -6.95
C ILE A 110 -6.39 12.21 -5.78
N TYR A 111 -6.34 12.88 -4.62
CA TYR A 111 -6.95 12.40 -3.38
C TYR A 111 -8.43 12.09 -3.54
N GLU A 112 -9.17 12.97 -4.22
CA GLU A 112 -10.60 12.83 -4.47
C GLU A 112 -10.92 11.58 -5.30
N GLU A 113 -10.08 11.23 -6.28
CA GLU A 113 -10.30 10.04 -7.09
C GLU A 113 -10.13 8.76 -6.27
N ILE A 114 -9.09 8.71 -5.42
CA ILE A 114 -8.82 7.59 -4.51
C ILE A 114 -9.94 7.44 -3.49
N MET A 115 -10.43 8.55 -2.94
CA MET A 115 -11.50 8.56 -1.95
C MET A 115 -12.77 7.85 -2.44
N TYR A 116 -13.05 7.81 -3.74
CA TYR A 116 -14.23 7.11 -4.27
C TYR A 116 -13.99 5.65 -4.69
N GLN A 117 -12.77 5.12 -4.55
CA GLN A 117 -12.44 3.75 -5.01
C GLN A 117 -12.55 2.68 -3.95
N ASN A 118 -13.05 1.51 -4.34
CA ASN A 118 -13.13 0.31 -3.50
C ASN A 118 -13.86 0.54 -2.16
N ARG A 119 -15.11 1.00 -2.23
CA ARG A 119 -15.95 1.25 -1.03
C ARG A 119 -16.21 -0.02 -0.21
N ASN A 120 -16.25 -1.18 -0.88
CA ASN A 120 -16.36 -2.51 -0.27
C ASN A 120 -14.98 -3.14 0.01
N ALA A 121 -14.03 -2.35 0.49
CA ALA A 121 -12.72 -2.85 0.86
C ALA A 121 -12.80 -3.82 2.04
N ARG A 122 -11.80 -4.71 2.13
CA ARG A 122 -11.61 -5.65 3.24
C ARG A 122 -10.80 -5.06 4.40
N CYS A 123 -10.04 -4.01 4.12
CA CYS A 123 -9.24 -3.28 5.10
C CYS A 123 -9.10 -1.81 4.67
N PHE A 124 -8.68 -0.94 5.58
CA PHE A 124 -8.42 0.45 5.24
C PHE A 124 -7.19 0.57 4.33
N MET A 125 -6.09 -0.05 4.72
CA MET A 125 -4.82 0.00 3.97
C MET A 125 -4.22 -1.40 3.83
N ALA A 126 -3.75 -1.75 2.64
CA ALA A 126 -2.98 -2.95 2.38
C ALA A 126 -1.65 -2.57 1.76
N ILE A 127 -0.56 -3.02 2.35
CA ILE A 127 0.81 -2.73 1.96
C ILE A 127 1.46 -4.04 1.56
N GLU A 128 1.95 -4.12 0.32
CA GLU A 128 2.73 -5.24 -0.20
C GLU A 128 4.17 -4.77 -0.44
N ILE A 129 5.16 -5.50 0.09
CA ILE A 129 6.57 -5.11 0.06
C ILE A 129 7.33 -6.05 -0.87
N GLU A 130 7.60 -5.59 -2.09
CA GLU A 130 8.13 -6.45 -3.14
C GLU A 130 9.66 -6.44 -3.22
N ASN A 131 10.27 -7.53 -2.76
CA ASN A 131 11.72 -7.73 -2.82
C ASN A 131 12.15 -8.69 -3.95
N GLN A 132 12.35 -9.98 -3.66
CA GLN A 132 12.84 -10.96 -4.63
C GLN A 132 11.70 -11.80 -5.21
N VAL A 133 10.82 -11.16 -5.97
CA VAL A 133 9.68 -11.84 -6.60
C VAL A 133 9.78 -11.87 -8.12
N SER A 134 9.12 -12.84 -8.76
CA SER A 134 8.96 -12.83 -10.23
C SER A 134 8.02 -11.70 -10.67
N ARG A 135 7.99 -11.35 -11.97
CA ARG A 135 7.04 -10.34 -12.49
C ARG A 135 5.56 -10.73 -12.27
N LYS A 136 5.26 -12.03 -12.23
CA LYS A 136 3.90 -12.55 -11.99
C LYS A 136 3.44 -12.30 -10.55
N HIS A 137 4.36 -12.37 -9.60
CA HIS A 137 4.09 -12.08 -8.20
C HIS A 137 3.91 -10.58 -7.96
N LEU A 138 4.68 -9.73 -8.64
CA LEU A 138 4.53 -8.27 -8.58
C LEU A 138 3.13 -7.80 -9.04
N MET A 139 2.62 -8.37 -10.13
CA MET A 139 1.24 -8.09 -10.56
C MET A 139 0.22 -8.58 -9.54
N GLY A 140 0.46 -9.74 -8.92
CA GLY A 140 -0.37 -10.26 -7.83
C GLY A 140 -0.41 -9.31 -6.63
N GLY A 141 0.73 -8.80 -6.17
CA GLY A 141 0.81 -7.84 -5.06
C GLY A 141 0.04 -6.56 -5.34
N ALA A 142 0.24 -5.94 -6.52
CA ALA A 142 -0.53 -4.75 -6.93
C ALA A 142 -2.05 -5.00 -6.92
N ILE A 143 -2.49 -6.13 -7.48
CA ILE A 143 -3.92 -6.48 -7.53
C ILE A 143 -4.45 -6.72 -6.13
N ASN A 144 -3.74 -7.49 -5.30
CA ASN A 144 -4.18 -7.81 -3.94
C ASN A 144 -4.31 -6.55 -3.08
N ALA A 145 -3.29 -5.68 -3.09
CA ALA A 145 -3.30 -4.43 -2.34
C ALA A 145 -4.48 -3.54 -2.77
N SER A 146 -4.64 -3.32 -4.08
CA SER A 146 -5.68 -2.45 -4.62
C SER A 146 -7.10 -3.03 -4.46
N ALA A 147 -7.28 -4.34 -4.67
CA ALA A 147 -8.59 -4.99 -4.57
C ALA A 147 -9.08 -5.15 -3.12
N LEU A 148 -8.17 -5.31 -2.16
CA LEU A 148 -8.54 -5.58 -0.77
C LEU A 148 -8.61 -4.33 0.10
N ALA A 149 -7.93 -3.25 -0.25
CA ALA A 149 -7.88 -2.06 0.59
C ALA A 149 -8.65 -0.87 0.03
N ARG A 150 -9.03 0.05 0.93
CA ARG A 150 -9.46 1.39 0.53
C ARG A 150 -8.29 2.10 -0.15
N VAL A 151 -7.09 2.02 0.45
CA VAL A 151 -5.82 2.49 -0.09
C VAL A 151 -4.83 1.33 -0.21
N GLY A 152 -4.49 0.95 -1.44
CA GLY A 152 -3.46 -0.05 -1.70
C GLY A 152 -2.09 0.62 -1.83
N ILE A 153 -1.06 0.03 -1.23
CA ILE A 153 0.31 0.53 -1.31
C ILE A 153 1.22 -0.63 -1.72
N VAL A 154 2.12 -0.36 -2.66
CA VAL A 154 3.22 -1.26 -3.00
C VAL A 154 4.55 -0.58 -2.72
N ILE A 155 5.40 -1.26 -1.98
CA ILE A 155 6.74 -0.80 -1.61
C ILE A 155 7.77 -1.63 -2.37
N PRO A 156 8.26 -1.17 -3.53
CA PRO A 156 9.37 -1.81 -4.20
C PRO A 156 10.64 -1.76 -3.35
N TRP A 157 11.26 -2.91 -3.14
CA TRP A 157 12.47 -3.02 -2.33
C TRP A 157 13.73 -2.52 -3.02
N THR A 158 13.70 -2.46 -4.36
CA THR A 158 14.82 -2.08 -5.24
C THR A 158 14.31 -1.25 -6.41
N ASP A 159 15.19 -0.46 -7.04
CA ASP A 159 14.85 0.38 -8.19
C ASP A 159 14.33 -0.44 -9.38
N ASP A 160 14.86 -1.65 -9.58
CA ASP A 160 14.36 -2.58 -10.60
C ASP A 160 12.89 -2.95 -10.38
N LYS A 161 12.46 -3.05 -9.11
CA LYS A 161 11.06 -3.31 -8.74
C LYS A 161 10.19 -2.08 -8.90
N LEU A 162 10.70 -0.91 -8.55
CA LEU A 162 10.03 0.36 -8.81
C LEU A 162 9.73 0.49 -10.31
N ASN A 163 10.75 0.32 -11.15
CA ASN A 163 10.64 0.31 -12.61
C ASN A 163 9.66 -0.76 -13.13
N ALA A 164 9.56 -1.91 -12.46
CA ALA A 164 8.63 -2.96 -12.83
C ALA A 164 7.17 -2.59 -12.49
N PHE A 165 6.91 -1.95 -11.34
CA PHE A 165 5.59 -1.45 -10.98
C PHE A 165 5.13 -0.30 -11.88
N VAL A 166 6.02 0.66 -12.18
CA VAL A 166 5.72 1.74 -13.13
C VAL A 166 5.30 1.15 -14.48
N ARG A 167 6.08 0.19 -15.02
CA ARG A 167 5.72 -0.52 -16.26
C ARG A 167 4.39 -1.27 -16.17
N LEU A 168 4.06 -1.86 -15.01
CA LEU A 168 2.78 -2.53 -14.81
C LEU A 168 1.61 -1.54 -14.90
N VAL A 169 1.67 -0.41 -14.19
CA VAL A 169 0.60 0.60 -14.22
C VAL A 169 0.45 1.18 -15.63
N ARG A 170 1.56 1.47 -16.31
CA ARG A 170 1.54 1.89 -17.73
C ARG A 170 0.89 0.85 -18.63
N TYR A 171 1.18 -0.43 -18.41
CA TYR A 171 0.55 -1.51 -19.17
C TYR A 171 -0.96 -1.58 -18.93
N LEU A 172 -1.42 -1.49 -17.68
CA LEU A 172 -2.85 -1.49 -17.36
C LEU A 172 -3.56 -0.26 -17.91
N HIS A 173 -2.90 0.90 -17.91
CA HIS A 173 -3.38 2.12 -18.55
C HIS A 173 -3.47 1.96 -20.08
N TYR A 174 -2.46 1.39 -20.71
CA TYR A 174 -2.48 1.09 -22.15
C TYR A 174 -3.63 0.15 -22.52
N LEU A 175 -3.89 -0.90 -21.73
CA LEU A 175 -5.04 -1.77 -21.93
C LEU A 175 -6.37 -1.00 -21.83
N LYS A 176 -6.48 -0.08 -20.86
CA LYS A 176 -7.65 0.80 -20.72
C LYS A 176 -7.87 1.65 -21.97
N LEU A 177 -6.82 2.28 -22.50
CA LEU A 177 -6.88 3.11 -23.71
C LEU A 177 -7.27 2.31 -24.96
N ALA A 178 -6.96 1.01 -25.00
CA ALA A 178 -7.28 0.11 -26.09
C ALA A 178 -8.65 -0.60 -25.93
N ASP A 179 -9.51 -0.12 -25.03
CA ASP A 179 -10.80 -0.70 -24.67
C ASP A 179 -10.72 -2.21 -24.35
N LYS A 180 -9.61 -2.64 -23.74
CA LYS A 180 -9.42 -4.01 -23.27
C LYS A 180 -9.87 -4.14 -21.83
N ASN A 181 -10.25 -5.36 -21.44
CA ASN A 181 -10.44 -5.71 -20.05
C ASN A 181 -9.16 -5.41 -19.27
N THR A 182 -9.28 -4.62 -18.21
CA THR A 182 -8.16 -4.18 -17.37
C THR A 182 -8.60 -4.10 -15.92
N PHE A 183 -7.64 -3.99 -15.01
CA PHE A 183 -7.88 -3.84 -13.58
C PHE A 183 -7.72 -2.37 -13.18
N ASN A 184 -8.67 -1.86 -12.39
CA ASN A 184 -8.62 -0.48 -11.92
C ASN A 184 -7.66 -0.37 -10.73
N THR A 185 -6.54 0.32 -10.92
CA THR A 185 -5.52 0.56 -9.89
C THR A 185 -5.56 1.98 -9.33
N THR A 186 -6.69 2.69 -9.41
CA THR A 186 -6.75 4.10 -9.00
C THR A 186 -6.38 4.31 -7.53
N ASN A 187 -6.71 3.37 -6.65
CA ASN A 187 -6.33 3.42 -5.24
C ASN A 187 -4.95 2.80 -4.91
N LEU A 188 -4.14 2.48 -5.93
CA LEU A 188 -2.81 1.88 -5.75
C LEU A 188 -1.74 2.98 -5.78
N LEU A 189 -0.95 3.06 -4.71
CA LEU A 189 0.18 3.98 -4.59
C LEU A 189 1.50 3.20 -4.61
N ILE A 190 2.41 3.59 -5.49
CA ILE A 190 3.77 3.03 -5.58
C ILE A 190 4.73 4.01 -4.90
N VAL A 191 5.28 3.61 -3.76
CA VAL A 191 6.21 4.45 -2.98
C VAL A 191 7.40 3.63 -2.49
N THR A 192 8.60 4.19 -2.54
CA THR A 192 9.81 3.55 -1.98
C THR A 192 9.72 3.45 -0.46
N LYS A 193 10.61 2.64 0.13
CA LYS A 193 10.67 2.48 1.59
C LYS A 193 10.91 3.80 2.29
N GLU A 194 11.78 4.62 1.71
CA GLU A 194 12.20 5.92 2.20
C GLU A 194 11.04 6.91 2.11
N GLN A 195 10.36 6.99 0.96
CA GLN A 195 9.18 7.83 0.76
C GLN A 195 8.04 7.48 1.72
N PHE A 196 7.77 6.19 1.95
CA PHE A 196 6.72 5.78 2.88
C PHE A 196 7.00 6.24 4.32
N LEU A 197 8.25 6.14 4.77
CA LEU A 197 8.64 6.60 6.10
C LEU A 197 8.65 8.12 6.22
N GLU A 198 9.07 8.83 5.17
CA GLU A 198 8.99 10.27 5.12
C GLU A 198 7.52 10.75 5.27
N ALA A 199 6.59 10.09 4.57
CA ALA A 199 5.17 10.38 4.69
C ALA A 199 4.64 10.14 6.12
N LEU A 200 5.07 9.07 6.79
CA LEU A 200 4.70 8.80 8.19
C LEU A 200 5.24 9.86 9.16
N ASN A 201 6.47 10.33 8.94
CA ASN A 201 7.12 11.30 9.81
C ASN A 201 6.47 12.69 9.76
N ILE A 202 5.90 13.08 8.61
CA ILE A 202 5.20 14.36 8.48
C ILE A 202 4.05 14.48 9.49
N VAL A 203 3.34 13.39 9.75
CA VAL A 203 2.21 13.38 10.69
C VAL A 203 2.67 13.37 12.15
N ASN A 204 3.85 12.80 12.44
CA ASN A 204 4.40 12.76 13.79
C ASN A 204 4.94 14.13 14.25
N LEU A 205 5.13 15.08 13.33
CA LEU A 205 5.64 16.43 13.60
C LEU A 205 4.54 17.51 13.60
N SER A 206 3.32 17.17 13.19
CA SER A 206 2.14 18.04 13.15
C SER A 206 1.23 17.84 14.34
#